data_AF-A0A8T3PQW8-F1
#
_entry.id   AF-A0A8T3PQW8-F1
#
_cell.length_a   1.000
_cell.length_b   1.000
_cell.length_c   1.000
_cell.angle_alpha   90.00
_cell.angle_beta   90.00
_cell.angle_gamma   90.00
#
_symmetry.space_group_name_H-M   'P 1'
#
loop_
_entity.id
_entity.type
_entity.pdbx_description
1 polymer ?
#
loop_
_entity_poly.entity_id
_entity_poly.type
_entity_poly.pdbx_seq_one_letter_code
_entity_poly.pdbx_strand_id
1 'polypeptide(L)' 'MAAQRHDTPQAGTRRFGDRLRQARVRAHLSQAALAERIRVSRVIIASYETGKAAPELSRAVL' A
#
# COMPACT_ATOMS: atom_id res chain seq x y z
N MET A 1 14.62 -2.40 -28.13
CA MET A 1 13.99 -1.26 -27.44
C MET A 1 13.39 -1.78 -26.15
N ALA A 2 13.83 -1.22 -25.03
CA ALA A 2 13.76 -1.77 -23.69
C ALA A 2 12.34 -1.79 -23.08
N ALA A 3 12.05 -2.82 -22.29
CA ALA A 3 11.67 -2.72 -20.87
C ALA A 3 11.18 -4.09 -20.39
N GLN A 4 12.09 -4.90 -19.86
CA GLN A 4 11.70 -6.05 -19.04
C GLN A 4 11.10 -5.50 -17.74
N ARG A 5 9.76 -5.55 -17.63
CA ARG A 5 9.07 -5.29 -16.37
C ARG A 5 9.19 -6.54 -15.51
N HIS A 6 10.22 -6.60 -14.68
CA HIS A 6 10.26 -7.56 -13.57
C HIS A 6 9.28 -7.11 -12.46
N ASP A 7 8.00 -6.95 -12.80
CA ASP A 7 6.95 -6.61 -11.83
C ASP A 7 6.33 -7.91 -11.29
N THR A 8 7.14 -8.78 -10.69
CA THR A 8 6.59 -9.83 -9.84
C THR A 8 6.42 -9.23 -8.45
N PRO A 9 5.19 -8.94 -7.98
CA PRO A 9 5.02 -8.47 -6.62
C PRO A 9 5.61 -9.51 -5.68
N GLN A 10 6.66 -9.13 -4.94
CA GLN A 10 7.27 -9.98 -3.94
C GLN A 10 6.17 -10.43 -2.95
N ALA A 11 6.23 -11.68 -2.49
CA ALA A 11 5.24 -12.24 -1.57
C ALA A 11 5.03 -11.38 -0.31
N GLY A 12 6.05 -10.61 0.11
CA GLY A 12 5.96 -9.64 1.20
C GLY A 12 5.03 -8.46 0.94
N THR A 13 5.08 -7.85 -0.25
CA THR A 13 4.26 -6.69 -0.61
C THR A 13 2.77 -7.03 -0.67
N ARG A 14 2.44 -8.22 -1.19
CA ARG A 14 1.06 -8.71 -1.23
C ARG A 14 0.50 -8.95 0.17
N ARG A 15 1.30 -9.55 1.06
CA ARG A 15 0.92 -9.74 2.48
C ARG A 15 0.70 -8.43 3.23
N PHE A 16 1.48 -7.39 2.94
CA PHE A 16 1.26 -6.06 3.52
C PHE A 16 -0.06 -5.44 3.03
N GLY A 17 -0.28 -5.42 1.72
CA GLY A 17 -1.48 -4.86 1.11
C GLY A 17 -2.78 -5.49 1.64
N ASP A 18 -2.78 -6.82 1.79
CA ASP A 18 -3.93 -7.55 2.34
C ASP A 18 -4.22 -7.16 3.79
N ARG A 19 -3.17 -7.06 4.64
CA ARG A 19 -3.31 -6.64 6.05
C ARG A 19 -3.79 -5.20 6.17
N LEU A 20 -3.27 -4.29 5.33
CA LEU A 20 -3.69 -2.90 5.27
C LEU A 20 -5.18 -2.80 4.94
N ARG A 21 -5.64 -3.52 3.91
CA ARG A 21 -7.06 -3.57 3.53
C ARG A 21 -7.93 -4.09 4.65
N GLN A 22 -7.52 -5.17 5.32
CA GLN A 22 -8.27 -5.76 6.43
C GLN A 22 -8.41 -4.78 7.60
N ALA A 23 -7.32 -4.13 8.02
CA ALA A 23 -7.34 -3.14 9.08
C ALA A 23 -8.25 -1.96 8.73
N ARG A 24 -8.15 -1.46 7.49
CA ARG A 24 -8.98 -0.35 7.00
C ARG A 24 -10.48 -0.68 7.04
N VAL A 25 -10.86 -1.87 6.56
CA VAL A 25 -12.27 -2.31 6.54
C VAL A 25 -12.81 -2.52 7.96
N ARG A 26 -12.02 -3.12 8.86
CA ARG A 26 -12.41 -3.25 10.29
C ARG A 26 -12.62 -1.90 10.98
N ALA A 27 -11.90 -0.88 10.53
CA ALA A 27 -12.08 0.50 10.99
C ALA A 27 -13.20 1.26 10.26
N HIS A 28 -13.97 0.60 9.37
CA HIS A 28 -15.01 1.21 8.54
C HIS A 28 -14.54 2.40 7.69
N LEU A 29 -13.27 2.37 7.24
CA LEU A 29 -12.69 3.45 6.45
C LEU A 29 -12.73 3.14 4.95
N SER A 30 -13.04 4.15 4.14
CA SER A 30 -12.74 4.11 2.70
C SER A 30 -11.24 4.29 2.46
N GLN A 31 -10.74 3.96 1.27
CA GLN A 31 -9.34 4.22 0.92
C GLN A 31 -9.00 5.71 1.02
N ALA A 32 -9.93 6.60 0.67
CA ALA A 32 -9.76 8.05 0.79
C ALA A 32 -9.66 8.50 2.25
N ALA A 33 -10.56 8.01 3.11
CA ALA A 33 -10.57 8.35 4.54
C ALA A 33 -9.29 7.87 5.26
N LEU A 34 -8.76 6.69 4.89
CA LEU A 34 -7.46 6.26 5.40
C LEU A 34 -6.33 7.15 4.89
N ALA A 35 -6.34 7.48 3.60
CA ALA A 35 -5.31 8.32 2.98
C ALA A 35 -5.21 9.70 3.65
N GLU A 36 -6.36 10.32 3.94
CA GLU A 36 -6.45 11.58 4.68
C GLU A 36 -5.84 11.48 6.08
N ARG A 37 -6.15 10.41 6.82
CA ARG A 37 -5.63 10.19 8.19
C ARG A 37 -4.11 10.06 8.24
N ILE A 38 -3.50 9.40 7.25
CA ILE A 38 -2.05 9.18 7.20
C ILE A 38 -1.34 10.15 6.24
N ARG A 39 -2.04 11.16 5.73
CA ARG A 39 -1.53 12.23 4.85
C ARG A 39 -0.83 11.72 3.59
N VAL A 40 -1.42 10.74 2.93
CA VAL A 40 -1.00 10.24 1.61
C VAL A 40 -2.12 10.40 0.60
N SER A 41 -1.84 10.16 -0.69
CA SER A 41 -2.89 10.13 -1.71
C SER A 41 -3.67 8.81 -1.65
N ARG A 42 -4.95 8.84 -2.02
CA ARG A 42 -5.76 7.62 -2.19
C ARG A 42 -5.09 6.63 -3.15
N VAL A 43 -4.41 7.12 -4.19
CA VAL A 43 -3.68 6.30 -5.17
C VAL A 43 -2.58 5.49 -4.49
N ILE A 44 -1.85 6.06 -3.51
CA ILE A 44 -0.85 5.33 -2.73
C ILE A 44 -1.49 4.17 -1.95
N ILE A 45 -2.65 4.40 -1.30
CA ILE A 45 -3.38 3.32 -0.62
C ILE A 45 -3.76 2.21 -1.59
N ALA A 46 -4.27 2.56 -2.78
CA ALA A 46 -4.62 1.57 -3.79
C ALA A 46 -3.40 0.78 -4.29
N SER A 47 -2.25 1.44 -4.48
CA SER A 47 -1.00 0.79 -4.85
C SER A 47 -0.50 -0.17 -3.77
N TYR A 48 -0.64 0.20 -2.49
CA TYR A 48 -0.32 -0.69 -1.37
C TYR A 48 -1.25 -1.91 -1.32
N GLU A 49 -2.56 -1.71 -1.38
CA GLU A 49 -3.54 -2.81 -1.31
C GLU A 49 -3.50 -3.75 -2.51
N THR A 50 -3.02 -3.29 -3.67
CA THR A 50 -2.84 -4.11 -4.87
C THR A 50 -1.44 -4.74 -4.97
N GLY A 51 -0.56 -4.44 -4.02
CA GLY A 51 0.81 -4.92 -4.01
C GLY A 51 1.73 -4.31 -5.07
N LYS A 52 1.30 -3.22 -5.72
CA LYS A 52 2.11 -2.46 -6.69
C LYS A 52 3.23 -1.64 -6.03
N ALA A 53 3.04 -1.30 -4.76
CA ALA A 53 4.03 -0.58 -3.95
C ALA A 53 3.98 -1.06 -2.49
N ALA A 54 5.04 -0.80 -1.75
CA ALA A 54 5.09 -0.90 -0.29
C ALA A 54 5.52 0.47 0.27
N PRO A 55 5.18 0.80 1.52
CA PRO A 55 5.81 1.93 2.20
C PRO A 55 7.30 1.67 2.36
N GLU A 56 8.12 2.67 2.05
CA GLU A 56 9.54 2.66 2.36
C GLU A 56 9.72 2.71 3.88
N LEU A 57 10.24 1.63 4.47
CA LEU A 57 10.48 1.52 5.92
C LEU A 57 11.57 2.47 6.42
N SER A 58 12.24 3.18 5.51
CA SER A 58 13.39 4.07 5.75
C SER A 58 13.11 5.30 6.63
N ARG A 59 11.86 5.51 7.09
CA ARG A 59 11.54 6.61 8.01
C ARG A 59 10.43 6.28 9.00
N ALA A 60 10.62 5.22 9.79
CA ALA A 60 10.03 5.17 11.12
C ALA A 60 10.96 5.92 12.08
N VAL A 61 10.77 7.23 12.24
CA VAL A 61 11.31 7.94 13.39
C VAL A 61 10.34 7.63 14.53
N LEU A 62 10.83 6.88 15.52
CA LEU A 62 10.13 6.57 16.77
C LEU A 62 9.95 7.84 17.61
#